data_AF-F4X531-F1
#
_entry.id   AF-F4X531-F1
#
_cell.length_a   1.000
_cell.length_b   1.000
_cell.length_c   1.000
_cell.angle_alpha   90.00
_cell.angle_beta   90.00
_cell.angle_gamma   90.00
#
_symmetry.space_group_name_H-M   'P 1'
#
loop_
_entity.id
_entity.type
_entity.pdbx_description
1 polymer ?
#
loop_
_entity_poly.entity_id
_entity_poly.type
_entity_poly.pdbx_seq_one_letter_code
_entity_poly.pdbx_strand_id
1 'polypeptide(L)'
;MQIIVAELRKAIADKKTANEKEEERLTKKLTLTRDEKEKLKLIKDVEIKYVRVWEAARREQYVLRYELKMDELKKTLNDHCVRERNENHVNDVLMRYLTRRIALIETRIEQWRQRYDREKKMYEKEIRKVRNEIGNAQKYLEELTTEYCNNQEFIDTYLAEQEALRRQKEHEDHVRLSIIKMQAWWRGVMVRRKLGPYRSEEKKKKKSVKTKK
;
A
#
# COMPACT_ATOMS: atom_id res chain seq x y z
N MET A 1 134.74 -59.63 46.16
CA MET A 1 133.63 -58.98 46.91
C MET A 1 133.47 -57.49 46.65
N GLN A 2 134.53 -56.65 46.62
CA GLN A 2 134.37 -55.19 46.48
C GLN A 2 133.72 -54.72 45.16
N ILE A 3 133.98 -55.37 44.02
CA ILE A 3 133.45 -54.99 42.69
C ILE A 3 131.92 -55.05 42.65
N ILE A 4 131.33 -56.15 43.10
CA ILE A 4 129.87 -56.36 43.14
C ILE A 4 129.16 -55.29 44.00
N VAL A 5 129.79 -54.87 45.11
CA VAL A 5 129.26 -53.81 45.97
C VAL A 5 129.30 -52.44 45.27
N ALA A 6 130.33 -52.17 44.45
CA ALA A 6 130.41 -50.94 43.66
C ALA A 6 129.38 -50.91 42.53
N GLU A 7 129.18 -52.02 41.83
CA GLU A 7 128.15 -52.16 40.77
C GLU A 7 126.74 -52.02 41.34
N LEU A 8 126.43 -52.65 42.49
CA LEU A 8 125.15 -52.47 43.17
C LEU A 8 124.93 -51.03 43.63
N ARG A 9 125.96 -50.35 44.16
CA ARG A 9 125.88 -48.92 44.52
C ARG A 9 125.62 -48.03 43.31
N LYS A 10 126.26 -48.32 42.17
CA LYS A 10 126.02 -47.61 40.91
C LYS A 10 124.59 -47.86 40.41
N ALA A 11 124.12 -49.10 40.38
CA ALA A 11 122.76 -49.43 39.98
C ALA A 11 121.69 -48.82 40.90
N ILE A 12 121.97 -48.67 42.20
CA ILE A 12 121.11 -47.94 43.14
C ILE A 12 121.11 -46.44 42.84
N ALA A 13 122.26 -45.82 42.55
CA ALA A 13 122.36 -44.41 42.18
C ALA A 13 121.68 -44.11 40.82
N ASP A 14 121.87 -44.97 39.82
CA ASP A 14 121.25 -44.85 38.50
C ASP A 14 119.72 -45.02 38.59
N LYS A 15 119.23 -45.98 39.39
CA LYS A 15 117.79 -46.11 39.70
C LYS A 15 117.25 -44.90 40.47
N LYS A 16 118.02 -44.34 41.42
CA LYS A 16 117.62 -43.16 42.18
C LYS A 16 117.46 -41.95 41.27
N THR A 17 118.44 -41.66 40.42
CA THR A 17 118.38 -40.54 39.46
C THR A 17 117.35 -40.76 38.34
N ALA A 18 117.04 -42.00 37.96
CA ALA A 18 115.93 -42.30 37.06
C ALA A 18 114.57 -42.06 37.72
N ASN A 19 114.39 -42.46 38.98
CA ASN A 19 113.18 -42.17 39.76
C ASN A 19 113.00 -40.67 39.98
N GLU A 20 114.05 -39.94 40.38
CA GLU A 20 114.02 -38.48 40.56
C GLU A 20 113.58 -37.77 39.26
N LYS A 21 114.05 -38.22 38.09
CA LYS A 21 113.64 -37.68 36.78
C LYS A 21 112.19 -38.00 36.41
N GLU A 22 111.68 -39.18 36.74
CA GLU A 22 110.26 -39.50 36.49
C GLU A 22 109.35 -38.80 37.51
N GLU A 23 109.77 -38.61 38.77
CA GLU A 23 109.08 -37.75 39.75
C GLU A 23 109.02 -36.29 39.27
N GLU A 24 110.11 -35.72 38.75
CA GLU A 24 110.11 -34.41 38.09
C GLU A 24 109.15 -34.35 36.88
N ARG A 25 109.07 -35.43 36.09
CA ARG A 25 108.19 -35.50 34.92
C ARG A 25 106.72 -35.62 35.33
N LEU A 26 106.42 -36.41 36.35
CA LEU A 26 105.07 -36.60 36.90
C LEU A 26 104.58 -35.34 37.61
N THR A 27 105.44 -34.65 38.36
CA THR A 27 105.11 -33.35 38.97
C THR A 27 104.84 -32.27 37.91
N LYS A 28 105.68 -32.16 36.87
CA LYS A 28 105.44 -31.23 35.74
C LYS A 28 104.14 -31.54 34.98
N LYS A 29 103.78 -32.81 34.79
CA LYS A 29 102.47 -33.20 34.22
C LYS A 29 101.32 -32.80 35.16
N LEU A 30 101.47 -33.05 36.46
CA LEU A 30 100.45 -32.75 37.46
C LEU A 30 100.19 -31.23 37.58
N THR A 31 101.22 -30.38 37.48
CA THR A 31 101.02 -28.93 37.44
C THR A 31 100.30 -28.51 36.15
N LEU A 32 100.72 -28.99 34.98
CA LEU A 32 100.04 -28.65 33.72
C LEU A 32 98.56 -29.05 33.70
N THR A 33 98.25 -30.30 34.10
CA THR A 33 96.84 -30.76 34.19
C THR A 33 96.04 -30.02 35.27
N ARG A 34 96.69 -29.52 36.32
CA ARG A 34 96.05 -28.64 37.31
C ARG A 34 95.72 -27.28 36.69
N ASP A 35 96.66 -26.65 36.00
CA ASP A 35 96.48 -25.34 35.37
C ASP A 35 95.41 -25.41 34.26
N GLU A 36 95.40 -26.48 33.47
CA GLU A 36 94.34 -26.78 32.50
C GLU A 36 92.96 -26.92 33.16
N LYS A 37 92.88 -27.64 34.28
CA LYS A 37 91.64 -27.79 35.06
C LYS A 37 91.17 -26.46 35.66
N GLU A 38 92.09 -25.60 36.12
CA GLU A 38 91.76 -24.27 36.63
C GLU A 38 91.29 -23.34 35.50
N LYS A 39 91.95 -23.37 34.33
CA LYS A 39 91.50 -22.66 33.11
C LYS A 39 90.11 -23.11 32.64
N LEU A 40 89.84 -24.41 32.59
CA LEU A 40 88.54 -24.95 32.18
C LEU A 40 87.42 -24.57 33.17
N LYS A 41 87.69 -24.48 34.48
CA LYS A 41 86.74 -23.94 35.45
C LYS A 41 86.41 -22.48 35.16
N LEU A 42 87.41 -21.63 34.94
CA LEU A 42 87.20 -20.21 34.64
C LEU A 42 86.36 -20.01 33.37
N ILE A 43 86.64 -20.77 32.31
CA ILE A 43 85.85 -20.75 31.06
C ILE A 43 84.39 -21.14 31.36
N LYS A 44 84.18 -22.30 32.01
CA LYS A 44 82.84 -22.78 32.38
C LYS A 44 82.06 -21.78 33.25
N ASP A 45 82.72 -21.14 34.21
CA ASP A 45 82.08 -20.16 35.10
C ASP A 45 81.67 -18.88 34.35
N VAL A 46 82.44 -18.47 33.34
CA VAL A 46 82.09 -17.36 32.43
C VAL A 46 80.93 -17.76 31.49
N GLU A 47 80.98 -18.96 30.90
CA GLU A 47 79.91 -19.49 30.05
C GLU A 47 78.58 -19.59 30.81
N ILE A 48 78.57 -20.13 32.03
CA ILE A 48 77.38 -20.23 32.87
C ILE A 48 76.83 -18.84 33.22
N LYS A 49 77.69 -17.86 33.51
CA LYS A 49 77.26 -16.47 33.75
C LYS A 49 76.64 -15.86 32.50
N TYR A 50 77.27 -16.04 31.33
CA TYR A 50 76.76 -15.54 30.06
C TYR A 50 75.40 -16.14 29.72
N VAL A 51 75.24 -17.47 29.80
CA VAL A 51 73.96 -18.15 29.53
C VAL A 51 72.86 -17.66 30.48
N ARG A 52 73.14 -17.49 31.77
CA ARG A 52 72.16 -16.96 32.75
C ARG A 52 71.70 -15.55 32.43
N VAL A 53 72.63 -14.65 32.09
CA VAL A 53 72.31 -13.26 31.72
C VAL A 53 71.54 -13.20 30.40
N TRP A 54 71.94 -14.02 29.42
CA TRP A 54 71.24 -14.14 28.13
C TRP A 54 69.81 -14.68 28.28
N GLU A 55 69.62 -15.72 29.11
CA GLU A 55 68.28 -16.24 29.43
C GLU A 55 67.42 -15.21 30.15
N ALA A 56 67.98 -14.46 31.11
CA ALA A 56 67.26 -13.40 31.83
C ALA A 56 66.80 -12.29 30.89
N ALA A 57 67.72 -11.70 30.11
CA ALA A 57 67.42 -10.66 29.14
C ALA A 57 66.41 -11.13 28.08
N ARG A 58 66.49 -12.40 27.65
CA ARG A 58 65.52 -12.99 26.72
C ARG A 58 64.12 -13.15 27.35
N ARG A 59 64.02 -13.52 28.63
CA ARG A 59 62.73 -13.55 29.36
C ARG A 59 62.13 -12.16 29.50
N GLU A 60 62.94 -11.17 29.88
CA GLU A 60 62.52 -9.76 29.97
C GLU A 60 62.00 -9.25 28.62
N GLN A 61 62.75 -9.49 27.52
CA GLN A 61 62.31 -9.12 26.17
C GLN A 61 60.98 -9.79 25.78
N TYR A 62 60.78 -11.07 26.14
CA TYR A 62 59.50 -11.74 25.89
C TYR A 62 58.36 -11.09 26.70
N VAL A 63 58.55 -10.86 28.01
CA VAL A 63 57.54 -10.23 28.88
C VAL A 63 57.13 -8.87 28.31
N LEU A 64 58.08 -7.98 28.02
CA LEU A 64 57.81 -6.66 27.44
C LEU A 64 57.07 -6.76 26.10
N ARG A 65 57.43 -7.72 25.24
CA ARG A 65 56.74 -7.93 23.95
C ARG A 65 55.31 -8.44 24.12
N TYR A 66 55.05 -9.27 25.13
CA TYR A 66 53.69 -9.72 25.47
C TYR A 66 52.86 -8.58 26.07
N GLU A 67 53.43 -7.80 26.98
CA GLU A 67 52.76 -6.64 27.61
C GLU A 67 52.36 -5.59 26.58
N LEU A 68 53.29 -5.15 25.72
CA LEU A 68 53.01 -4.21 24.63
C LEU A 68 51.86 -4.70 23.74
N LYS A 69 51.92 -5.96 23.30
CA LYS A 69 50.89 -6.56 22.43
C LYS A 69 49.55 -6.73 23.15
N MET A 70 49.57 -7.01 24.45
CA MET A 70 48.36 -7.12 25.27
C MET A 70 47.71 -5.75 25.49
N ASP A 71 48.50 -4.69 25.64
CA ASP A 71 47.99 -3.32 25.76
C ASP A 71 47.49 -2.75 24.43
N GLU A 72 48.11 -3.11 23.30
CA GLU A 72 47.55 -2.87 21.96
C GLU A 72 46.17 -3.53 21.81
N LEU A 73 46.03 -4.80 22.20
CA LEU A 73 44.76 -5.53 22.14
C LEU A 73 43.70 -4.96 23.10
N LYS A 74 44.09 -4.49 24.30
CA LYS A 74 43.18 -3.80 25.22
C LYS A 74 42.67 -2.48 24.63
N LYS A 75 43.56 -1.70 23.99
CA LYS A 75 43.19 -0.43 23.33
C LYS A 75 42.19 -0.68 22.20
N THR A 76 42.49 -1.59 21.28
CA THR A 76 41.57 -1.90 20.18
C THR A 76 40.23 -2.45 20.69
N LEU A 77 40.22 -3.35 21.68
CA LEU A 77 39.00 -3.84 22.31
C LEU A 77 38.16 -2.71 22.93
N ASN A 78 38.80 -1.78 23.65
CA ASN A 78 38.11 -0.62 24.21
C ASN A 78 37.54 0.29 23.11
N ASP A 79 38.30 0.55 22.04
CA ASP A 79 37.84 1.36 20.91
C ASP A 79 36.65 0.71 20.17
N HIS A 80 36.66 -0.62 20.02
CA HIS A 80 35.52 -1.37 19.50
C HIS A 80 34.29 -1.25 20.41
N CYS A 81 34.46 -1.41 21.72
CA CYS A 81 33.35 -1.29 22.68
C CYS A 81 32.78 0.13 22.77
N VAL A 82 33.61 1.17 22.60
CA VAL A 82 33.15 2.57 22.51
C VAL A 82 32.37 2.81 21.21
N ARG A 83 32.85 2.29 20.06
CA ARG A 83 32.09 2.36 18.80
C ARG A 83 30.74 1.67 18.90
N GLU A 84 30.71 0.44 19.39
CA GLU A 84 29.48 -0.35 19.59
C GLU A 84 28.47 0.38 20.49
N ARG A 85 28.90 0.97 21.61
CA ARG A 85 28.02 1.78 22.47
C ARG A 85 27.46 3.01 21.76
N ASN A 86 28.28 3.68 20.95
CA ASN A 86 27.84 4.86 20.18
C ASN A 86 26.85 4.47 19.07
N GLU A 87 27.10 3.38 18.35
CA GLU A 87 26.21 2.83 17.32
C GLU A 87 24.87 2.41 17.92
N ASN A 88 24.88 1.69 19.05
CA ASN A 88 23.67 1.32 19.79
C ASN A 88 22.90 2.55 20.27
N HIS A 89 23.57 3.59 20.78
CA HIS A 89 22.92 4.84 21.19
C HIS A 89 22.27 5.58 20.03
N VAL A 90 22.96 5.70 18.88
CA VAL A 90 22.40 6.32 17.67
C VAL A 90 21.21 5.53 17.15
N ASN A 91 21.31 4.18 17.15
CA ASN A 91 20.21 3.30 16.75
C ASN A 91 18.98 3.46 17.67
N ASP A 92 19.17 3.50 18.99
CA ASP A 92 18.10 3.75 19.96
C ASP A 92 17.39 5.09 19.72
N VAL A 93 18.15 6.16 19.48
CA VAL A 93 17.60 7.49 19.18
C VAL A 93 16.83 7.48 17.86
N LEU A 94 17.38 6.84 16.82
CA LEU A 94 16.75 6.71 15.51
C LEU A 94 15.45 5.90 15.60
N MET A 95 15.46 4.76 16.29
CA MET A 95 14.29 3.92 16.52
C MET A 95 13.19 4.68 17.25
N ARG A 96 13.51 5.37 18.36
CA ARG A 96 12.53 6.21 19.09
C ARG A 96 11.92 7.30 18.20
N TYR A 97 12.73 7.95 17.37
CA TYR A 97 12.25 8.96 16.41
C TYR A 97 11.32 8.34 15.36
N LEU A 98 11.71 7.22 14.76
CA LEU A 98 10.92 6.51 13.75
C LEU A 98 9.59 6.01 14.32
N THR A 99 9.58 5.33 15.47
CA THR A 99 8.35 4.88 16.15
C THR A 99 7.40 6.05 16.43
N ARG A 100 7.91 7.17 16.97
CA ARG A 100 7.10 8.37 17.21
C ARG A 100 6.56 8.97 15.91
N ARG A 101 7.35 8.97 14.83
CA ARG A 101 6.96 9.52 13.52
C ARG A 101 5.92 8.65 12.84
N ILE A 102 6.02 7.32 12.94
CA ILE A 102 5.05 6.34 12.45
C ILE A 102 3.71 6.55 13.16
N ALA A 103 3.69 6.56 14.50
CA ALA A 103 2.46 6.78 15.27
C ALA A 103 1.76 8.13 14.95
N LEU A 104 2.54 9.19 14.68
CA LEU A 104 2.00 10.48 14.24
C LEU A 104 1.38 10.41 12.82
N ILE A 105 1.94 9.60 11.92
CA ILE A 105 1.40 9.40 10.58
C ILE A 105 0.15 8.51 10.64
N GLU A 106 0.15 7.44 11.42
CA GLU A 106 -0.99 6.54 11.62
C GLU A 106 -2.20 7.27 12.22
N THR A 107 -1.99 8.07 13.28
CA THR A 107 -3.06 8.90 13.86
C THR A 107 -3.61 9.92 12.88
N ARG A 108 -2.77 10.50 12.01
CA ARG A 108 -3.22 11.41 10.94
C ARG A 108 -3.97 10.67 9.83
N ILE A 109 -3.55 9.47 9.45
CA ILE A 109 -4.27 8.60 8.49
C ILE A 109 -5.65 8.27 9.04
N GLU A 110 -5.76 7.91 10.33
CA GLU A 110 -7.03 7.58 10.96
C GLU A 110 -7.98 8.79 11.03
N GLN A 111 -7.46 9.98 11.37
CA GLN A 111 -8.24 11.23 11.27
C GLN A 111 -8.78 11.48 9.86
N TRP A 112 -7.97 11.24 8.81
CA TRP A 112 -8.41 11.37 7.42
C TRP A 112 -9.43 10.30 7.01
N ARG A 113 -9.29 9.05 7.45
CA ARG A 113 -10.28 7.98 7.24
C ARG A 113 -11.62 8.35 7.86
N GLN A 114 -11.64 8.76 9.13
CA GLN A 114 -12.85 9.18 9.81
C GLN A 114 -13.50 10.41 9.17
N ARG A 115 -12.69 11.37 8.68
CA ARG A 115 -13.20 12.51 7.93
C ARG A 115 -13.86 12.08 6.62
N TYR A 116 -13.16 11.25 5.83
CA TYR A 116 -13.67 10.72 4.57
C TYR A 116 -14.98 9.93 4.76
N ASP A 117 -15.07 9.08 5.78
CA ASP A 117 -16.29 8.31 6.07
C ASP A 117 -17.47 9.21 6.52
N ARG A 118 -17.21 10.33 7.20
CA ARG A 118 -18.23 11.33 7.54
C ARG A 118 -18.71 12.08 6.29
N GLU A 119 -17.78 12.57 5.47
CA GLU A 119 -18.08 13.26 4.22
C GLU A 119 -18.84 12.33 3.25
N LYS A 120 -18.39 11.09 3.09
CA LYS A 120 -19.08 10.05 2.29
C LYS A 120 -20.51 9.81 2.76
N LYS A 121 -20.75 9.61 4.07
CA LYS A 121 -22.10 9.41 4.63
C LYS A 121 -22.99 10.64 4.45
N MET A 122 -22.41 11.84 4.50
CA MET A 122 -23.11 13.11 4.26
C MET A 122 -23.53 13.20 2.78
N TYR A 123 -22.62 13.00 1.83
CA TYR A 123 -22.95 13.01 0.40
C TYR A 123 -23.92 11.88 0.01
N GLU A 124 -23.78 10.67 0.56
CA GLU A 124 -24.75 9.57 0.34
C GLU A 124 -26.16 9.94 0.83
N LYS A 125 -26.28 10.72 1.92
CA LYS A 125 -27.56 11.23 2.42
C LYS A 125 -28.13 12.32 1.50
N GLU A 126 -27.30 13.24 1.03
CA GLU A 126 -27.70 14.29 0.09
C GLU A 126 -28.15 13.71 -1.26
N ILE A 127 -27.37 12.79 -1.85
CA ILE A 127 -27.73 12.06 -3.07
C ILE A 127 -29.06 11.33 -2.89
N ARG A 128 -29.29 10.69 -1.73
CA ARG A 128 -30.57 10.02 -1.44
C ARG A 128 -31.73 11.02 -1.34
N LYS A 129 -31.53 12.18 -0.72
CA LYS A 129 -32.54 13.25 -0.63
C LYS A 129 -32.92 13.75 -2.03
N VAL A 130 -31.94 14.10 -2.85
CA VAL A 130 -32.16 14.58 -4.22
C VAL A 130 -32.83 13.51 -5.10
N ARG A 131 -32.44 12.24 -4.98
CA ARG A 131 -33.12 11.13 -5.68
C ARG A 131 -34.60 11.00 -5.28
N ASN A 132 -34.92 11.16 -4.00
CA ASN A 132 -36.30 11.12 -3.53
C ASN A 132 -37.10 12.35 -4.04
N GLU A 133 -36.48 13.53 -4.06
CA GLU A 133 -37.08 14.76 -4.61
C GLU A 133 -37.38 14.62 -6.11
N ILE A 134 -36.44 14.07 -6.89
CA ILE A 134 -36.63 13.74 -8.31
C ILE A 134 -37.77 12.73 -8.48
N GLY A 135 -37.78 11.64 -7.71
CA GLY A 135 -38.83 10.62 -7.80
C GLY A 135 -40.22 11.15 -7.45
N ASN A 136 -40.32 12.09 -6.50
CA ASN A 136 -41.58 12.76 -6.17
C ASN A 136 -42.01 13.72 -7.28
N ALA A 137 -41.08 14.49 -7.86
CA ALA A 137 -41.37 15.38 -8.98
C ALA A 137 -41.80 14.60 -10.25
N GLN A 138 -41.21 13.43 -10.50
CA GLN A 138 -41.61 12.53 -11.59
C GLN A 138 -43.05 12.05 -11.42
N LYS A 139 -43.43 11.55 -10.23
CA LYS A 139 -44.81 11.15 -9.93
C LYS A 139 -45.81 12.30 -10.11
N TYR A 140 -45.47 13.49 -9.61
CA TYR A 140 -46.32 14.67 -9.77
C TYR A 140 -46.50 15.07 -11.25
N LEU A 141 -45.45 14.93 -12.07
CA LEU A 141 -45.53 15.15 -13.52
C LEU A 141 -46.36 14.06 -14.23
N GLU A 142 -46.25 12.79 -13.82
CA GLU A 142 -47.09 11.70 -14.32
C GLU A 142 -48.57 11.96 -13.99
N GLU A 143 -48.90 12.25 -12.74
CA GLU A 143 -50.25 12.63 -12.27
C GLU A 143 -50.80 13.82 -13.07
N LEU A 144 -50.03 14.91 -13.20
CA LEU A 144 -50.45 16.09 -13.97
C LEU A 144 -50.62 15.80 -15.47
N THR A 145 -49.81 14.89 -16.03
CA THR A 145 -49.95 14.47 -17.43
C THR A 145 -51.22 13.64 -17.64
N THR A 146 -51.54 12.73 -16.71
CA THR A 146 -52.79 11.95 -16.77
C THR A 146 -54.02 12.84 -16.63
N GLU A 147 -54.01 13.79 -15.70
CA GLU A 147 -55.06 14.81 -15.58
C GLU A 147 -55.19 15.65 -16.85
N TYR A 148 -54.07 16.09 -17.45
CA TYR A 148 -54.10 16.82 -18.71
C TYR A 148 -54.74 16.00 -19.85
N CYS A 149 -54.35 14.73 -20.00
CA CYS A 149 -54.95 13.82 -20.99
C CYS A 149 -56.46 13.65 -20.76
N ASN A 150 -56.89 13.35 -19.53
CA ASN A 150 -58.31 13.18 -19.19
C ASN A 150 -59.12 14.46 -19.51
N ASN A 151 -58.59 15.63 -19.17
CA ASN A 151 -59.25 16.91 -19.42
C ASN A 151 -59.30 17.24 -20.93
N GLN A 152 -58.26 16.90 -21.69
CA GLN A 152 -58.25 17.06 -23.15
C GLN A 152 -59.26 16.14 -23.83
N GLU A 153 -59.33 14.87 -23.45
CA GLU A 153 -60.34 13.91 -23.93
C GLU A 153 -61.77 14.38 -23.62
N PHE A 154 -62.00 14.96 -22.44
CA PHE A 154 -63.29 15.55 -22.07
C PHE A 154 -63.65 16.78 -22.94
N ILE A 155 -62.69 17.66 -23.22
CA ILE A 155 -62.90 18.82 -24.09
C ILE A 155 -63.19 18.36 -25.53
N ASP A 156 -62.43 17.40 -26.06
CA ASP A 156 -62.57 16.92 -27.43
C ASP A 156 -63.91 16.18 -27.65
N THR A 157 -64.34 15.37 -26.66
CA THR A 157 -65.66 14.73 -26.69
C THR A 157 -66.80 15.75 -26.62
N TYR A 158 -66.73 16.74 -25.71
CA TYR A 158 -67.73 17.81 -25.62
C TYR A 158 -67.83 18.66 -26.90
N LEU A 159 -66.69 18.97 -27.54
CA LEU A 159 -66.67 19.66 -28.84
C LEU A 159 -67.27 18.81 -29.96
N ALA A 160 -67.00 17.50 -29.97
CA ALA A 160 -67.60 16.57 -30.94
C ALA A 160 -69.13 16.45 -30.76
N GLU A 161 -69.63 16.44 -29.53
CA GLU A 161 -71.06 16.46 -29.22
C GLU A 161 -71.75 17.76 -29.65
N GLN A 162 -71.14 18.92 -29.34
CA GLN A 162 -71.62 20.24 -29.81
C GLN A 162 -71.71 20.31 -31.34
N GLU A 163 -70.68 19.84 -32.04
CA GLU A 163 -70.63 19.80 -33.50
C GLU A 163 -71.65 18.81 -34.09
N ALA A 164 -71.90 17.67 -33.43
CA ALA A 164 -72.95 16.73 -33.81
C ALA A 164 -74.35 17.32 -33.63
N LEU A 165 -74.62 17.99 -32.51
CA LEU A 165 -75.87 18.71 -32.24
C LEU A 165 -76.11 19.83 -33.26
N ARG A 166 -75.07 20.59 -33.63
CA ARG A 166 -75.17 21.63 -34.67
C ARG A 166 -75.57 21.02 -36.01
N ARG A 167 -74.87 19.97 -36.45
CA ARG A 167 -75.18 19.25 -37.70
C ARG A 167 -76.58 18.61 -37.70
N GLN A 168 -77.04 18.07 -36.56
CA GLN A 168 -78.41 17.57 -36.45
C GLN A 168 -79.43 18.70 -36.62
N LYS A 169 -79.24 19.84 -35.95
CA LYS A 169 -80.14 20.99 -36.06
C LYS A 169 -80.17 21.58 -37.48
N GLU A 170 -79.01 21.73 -38.11
CA GLU A 170 -78.89 22.15 -39.52
C GLU A 170 -79.65 21.20 -40.46
N HIS A 171 -79.55 19.88 -40.22
CA HIS A 171 -80.30 18.87 -40.97
C HIS A 171 -81.82 18.97 -40.74
N GLU A 172 -82.26 19.08 -39.48
CA GLU A 172 -83.68 19.25 -39.14
C GLU A 172 -84.27 20.52 -39.76
N ASP A 173 -83.57 21.65 -39.70
CA ASP A 173 -84.02 22.91 -40.28
C ASP A 173 -84.02 22.85 -41.82
N HIS A 174 -83.04 22.18 -42.45
CA HIS A 174 -83.08 21.90 -43.90
C HIS A 174 -84.26 21.02 -44.29
N VAL A 175 -84.57 19.97 -43.52
CA VAL A 175 -85.73 19.09 -43.72
C VAL A 175 -87.03 19.87 -43.53
N ARG A 176 -87.17 20.69 -42.49
CA ARG A 176 -88.33 21.57 -42.25
C ARG A 176 -88.55 22.53 -43.42
N LEU A 177 -87.50 23.23 -43.86
CA LEU A 177 -87.55 24.14 -45.02
C LEU A 177 -87.95 23.41 -46.31
N SER A 178 -87.46 22.18 -46.51
CA SER A 178 -87.83 21.34 -47.66
C SER A 178 -89.29 20.91 -47.61
N ILE A 179 -89.79 20.48 -46.45
CA ILE A 179 -91.20 20.16 -46.22
C ILE A 179 -92.08 21.39 -46.46
N ILE A 180 -91.70 22.57 -45.95
CA ILE A 180 -92.44 23.83 -46.18
C ILE A 180 -92.49 24.16 -47.68
N LYS A 181 -91.37 24.04 -48.41
CA LYS A 181 -91.32 24.22 -49.88
C LYS A 181 -92.24 23.24 -50.60
N MET A 182 -92.20 21.95 -50.27
CA MET A 182 -93.08 20.92 -50.87
C MET A 182 -94.56 21.19 -50.56
N GLN A 183 -94.88 21.55 -49.32
CA GLN A 183 -96.23 21.91 -48.91
C GLN A 183 -96.76 23.17 -49.60
N ALA A 184 -95.93 24.21 -49.74
CA ALA A 184 -96.27 25.44 -50.44
C ALA A 184 -96.45 25.20 -51.94
N TRP A 185 -95.58 24.39 -52.55
CA TRP A 185 -95.73 23.93 -53.93
C TRP A 185 -97.03 23.17 -54.12
N TRP A 186 -97.34 22.20 -53.26
CA TRP A 186 -98.57 21.40 -53.34
C TRP A 186 -99.82 22.26 -53.16
N ARG A 187 -99.85 23.17 -52.17
CA ARG A 187 -100.95 24.14 -52.01
C ARG A 187 -101.12 25.02 -53.26
N GLY A 188 -100.02 25.52 -53.83
CA GLY A 188 -100.04 26.28 -55.08
C GLY A 188 -100.50 25.47 -56.30
N VAL A 189 -100.15 24.18 -56.37
CA VAL A 189 -100.64 23.25 -57.39
C VAL A 189 -102.13 22.98 -57.21
N MET A 190 -102.62 22.77 -55.98
CA MET A 190 -104.05 22.58 -55.71
C MET A 190 -104.88 23.80 -56.15
N VAL A 191 -104.41 25.02 -55.85
CA VAL A 191 -105.07 26.26 -56.31
C VAL A 191 -105.02 26.38 -57.84
N ARG A 192 -103.84 26.28 -58.46
CA ARG A 192 -103.68 26.47 -59.93
C ARG A 192 -104.38 25.39 -60.76
N ARG A 193 -104.38 24.14 -60.32
CA ARG A 193 -105.06 23.02 -60.99
C ARG A 193 -106.50 22.81 -60.49
N LYS A 194 -107.01 23.69 -59.62
CA LYS A 194 -108.39 23.65 -59.09
C LYS A 194 -108.77 22.29 -58.48
N LEU A 195 -107.85 21.73 -57.68
CA LEU A 195 -108.02 20.47 -56.96
C LEU A 195 -108.51 20.73 -55.53
N GLY A 196 -109.29 19.80 -54.99
CA GLY A 196 -109.86 19.93 -53.63
C GLY A 196 -110.83 21.13 -53.51
N PRO A 197 -110.79 21.89 -52.40
CA PRO A 197 -111.72 23.00 -52.13
C PRO A 197 -111.72 24.14 -53.16
N TYR A 198 -110.67 24.25 -53.98
CA TYR A 198 -110.53 25.29 -55.02
C TYR A 198 -111.09 24.85 -56.39
N ARG A 199 -111.75 23.68 -56.45
CA ARG A 199 -112.49 23.24 -57.63
C ARG A 199 -113.69 24.15 -57.84
N SER A 200 -113.57 25.11 -58.78
CA SER A 200 -114.66 26.01 -59.12
C SER A 200 -115.90 25.21 -59.51
N GLU A 201 -116.98 25.35 -58.74
CA GLU A 201 -118.22 24.60 -58.96
C GLU A 201 -118.74 24.79 -60.38
N GLU A 202 -118.99 23.68 -61.06
CA GLU A 202 -119.74 23.69 -62.32
C GLU A 202 -121.15 24.20 -62.03
N LYS A 203 -121.48 25.39 -62.54
CA LYS A 203 -122.84 25.97 -62.44
C LYS A 203 -123.86 25.01 -63.06
N LYS A 204 -124.52 24.20 -62.22
CA LYS A 204 -125.59 23.29 -62.64
C LYS A 204 -126.86 24.06 -63.01
N LYS A 205 -126.96 24.36 -64.32
CA LYS A 205 -128.17 24.43 -65.16
C LYS A 205 -129.52 24.70 -64.44
N LYS A 206 -130.13 25.86 -64.71
CA LYS A 206 -131.60 25.96 -64.80
C LYS A 206 -132.05 25.60 -66.22
N LYS A 207 -132.66 24.42 -66.40
CA LYS A 207 -133.51 24.12 -67.56
C LYS A 207 -134.96 24.47 -67.17
N SER A 208 -135.63 25.30 -67.95
CA SER A 208 -137.09 25.40 -67.96
C SER A 208 -137.61 24.82 -69.27
N VAL A 209 -138.45 23.79 -69.18
CA VAL A 209 -139.20 23.22 -70.31
C VAL A 209 -140.69 23.33 -69.99
N LYS A 210 -141.45 23.67 -71.02
CA LYS A 210 -142.87 24.06 -71.06
C LYS A 210 -143.86 23.11 -70.37
N THR A 211 -144.97 23.66 -69.85
CA THR A 211 -146.41 23.41 -70.16
C THR A 211 -147.29 24.09 -69.07
N LYS A 212 -148.62 24.30 -69.17
CA LYS A 212 -149.66 23.95 -70.17
C LYS A 212 -150.82 24.97 -70.13
N LYS A 213 -151.58 25.09 -71.24
CA LYS A 213 -152.75 25.97 -71.50
C LYS A 213 -152.44 27.45 -71.71
#